data_AF-A0A2T2S7D8-F1
#
_entry.id   AF-A0A2T2S7D8-F1
#
_cell.length_a   1.000
_cell.length_b   1.000
_cell.length_c   1.000
_cell.angle_alpha   90.00
_cell.angle_beta   90.00
_cell.angle_gamma   90.00
#
_symmetry.space_group_name_H-M   'P 1'
#
loop_
_entity.id
_entity.type
_entity.pdbx_description
1 polymer ?
#
loop_
_entity_poly.entity_id
_entity_poly.type
_entity_poly.pdbx_seq_one_letter_code
_entity_poly.pdbx_strand_id
1 'polypeptide(L)'
;MSNPIKEALLNRGWAGQTMSRSETVERLNPLIEQHIRLNHHYGAAIRHCDDERVVDVLERLQKTARTDVGKLSETVFSCGGTAYNGTDLSPEDFSVNGGLADLFEELHDLETDFNASLADELDLEHQMRTRGVLEAVKSNSQDRLNALSALQRRVEGAAAA
;
A
#
# COMPACT_ATOMS: atom_id res chain seq x y z
N MET A 1 30.12 2.19 30.48
CA MET A 1 30.76 2.28 29.15
C MET A 1 30.35 1.04 28.38
N SER A 2 29.59 1.21 27.30
CA SER A 2 29.05 0.11 26.48
C SER A 2 30.17 -0.54 25.65
N ASN A 3 30.12 -1.87 25.49
CA ASN A 3 31.19 -2.63 24.84
C ASN A 3 31.14 -2.42 23.29
N PRO A 4 32.21 -1.89 22.67
CA PRO A 4 32.24 -1.56 21.24
C PRO A 4 32.03 -2.75 20.30
N ILE A 5 32.27 -3.98 20.78
CA ILE A 5 32.02 -5.22 20.01
C ILE A 5 30.53 -5.50 19.87
N LYS A 6 29.71 -5.17 20.89
CA LYS A 6 28.25 -5.33 20.81
C LYS A 6 27.64 -4.36 19.80
N GLU A 7 28.13 -3.12 19.73
CA GLU A 7 27.66 -2.13 18.77
C GLU A 7 28.00 -2.51 17.33
N ALA A 8 29.22 -3.02 17.10
CA ALA A 8 29.62 -3.52 15.78
C ALA A 8 28.84 -4.78 15.35
N LEU A 9 28.49 -5.68 16.28
CA LEU A 9 27.69 -6.87 16.00
C LEU A 9 26.21 -6.56 15.75
N LEU A 10 25.68 -5.47 16.31
CA LEU A 10 24.26 -5.14 16.22
C LEU A 10 23.84 -4.59 14.86
N ASN A 11 24.74 -4.28 13.93
CA ASN A 11 24.39 -3.77 12.58
C ASN A 11 23.43 -2.56 12.61
N ARG A 12 23.32 -1.86 13.74
CA ARG A 12 22.43 -0.71 13.90
C ARG A 12 23.19 0.53 13.45
N GLY A 13 22.89 0.98 12.24
CA GLY A 13 23.29 2.31 11.77
C GLY A 13 22.74 3.40 12.70
N TRP A 14 23.47 4.52 12.73
CA TRP A 14 23.21 5.76 13.50
C TRP A 14 22.68 5.54 14.93
N ALA A 15 23.63 5.39 15.86
CA ALA A 15 23.40 5.41 17.32
C ALA A 15 22.48 4.32 17.90
N GLY A 16 22.24 3.21 17.20
CA GLY A 16 21.51 2.08 17.78
C GLY A 16 19.98 2.24 17.80
N GLN A 17 19.45 3.29 17.17
CA GLN A 17 18.01 3.62 17.10
C GLN A 17 17.31 3.08 15.86
N THR A 18 18.03 2.86 14.76
CA THR A 18 17.42 2.31 13.53
C THR A 18 17.02 0.86 13.72
N MET A 19 15.81 0.53 13.28
CA MET A 19 15.26 -0.83 13.30
C MET A 19 16.21 -1.84 12.64
N SER A 20 16.22 -3.05 13.19
CA SER A 20 16.91 -4.19 12.61
C SER A 20 16.22 -4.66 11.33
N ARG A 21 16.95 -5.45 10.53
CA ARG A 21 16.40 -6.04 9.30
C ARG A 21 15.20 -6.96 9.58
N SER A 22 15.24 -7.74 10.65
CA SER A 22 14.13 -8.62 11.03
C SER A 22 12.90 -7.82 11.43
N GLU A 23 13.08 -6.75 12.22
CA GLU A 23 11.98 -5.85 12.56
C GLU A 23 11.39 -5.20 11.29
N THR A 24 12.22 -4.73 10.35
CA THR A 24 11.70 -4.21 9.06
C THR A 24 10.86 -5.26 8.32
N VAL A 25 11.29 -6.53 8.27
CA VAL A 25 10.52 -7.60 7.62
C VAL A 25 9.17 -7.83 8.30
N GLU A 26 9.17 -7.92 9.64
CA GLU A 26 7.95 -8.15 10.43
C GLU A 26 6.93 -7.02 10.24
N ARG A 27 7.40 -5.78 10.07
CA ARG A 27 6.53 -4.61 9.93
C ARG A 27 6.06 -4.33 8.51
N LEU A 28 6.89 -4.61 7.50
CA LEU A 28 6.50 -4.38 6.10
C LEU A 28 5.50 -5.42 5.59
N ASN A 29 5.53 -6.66 6.10
CA ASN A 29 4.63 -7.71 5.61
C ASN A 29 3.12 -7.38 5.79
N PRO A 30 2.66 -6.87 6.95
CA PRO A 30 1.28 -6.39 7.10
C PRO A 30 0.89 -5.31 6.09
N LEU A 31 1.79 -4.35 5.79
CA LEU A 31 1.54 -3.32 4.79
C LEU A 31 1.44 -3.90 3.38
N ILE A 32 2.28 -4.90 3.06
CA ILE A 32 2.23 -5.61 1.78
C ILE A 32 0.90 -6.36 1.65
N GLU A 33 0.46 -7.07 2.70
CA GLU A 33 -0.83 -7.76 2.71
C GLU A 33 -1.99 -6.78 2.48
N GLN A 34 -2.05 -5.69 3.26
CA GLN A 34 -3.07 -4.67 3.11
C GLN A 34 -3.10 -4.11 1.68
N HIS A 35 -1.93 -3.82 1.11
CA HIS A 35 -1.83 -3.27 -0.24
C HIS A 35 -2.22 -4.30 -1.32
N ILE A 36 -1.90 -5.58 -1.14
CA ILE A 36 -2.34 -6.65 -2.06
C ILE A 36 -3.85 -6.78 -2.02
N ARG A 37 -4.47 -6.81 -0.83
CA ARG A 37 -5.94 -6.83 -0.68
C ARG A 37 -6.58 -5.63 -1.37
N LEU A 38 -6.05 -4.42 -1.15
CA LEU A 38 -6.50 -3.20 -1.84
C LEU A 38 -6.39 -3.34 -3.37
N ASN A 39 -5.32 -3.94 -3.90
CA ASN A 39 -5.20 -4.24 -5.33
C ASN A 39 -6.30 -5.19 -5.82
N HIS A 40 -6.76 -6.15 -5.01
CA HIS A 40 -7.90 -6.99 -5.35
C HIS A 40 -9.22 -6.20 -5.39
N HIS A 41 -9.46 -5.27 -4.45
CA HIS A 41 -10.62 -4.38 -4.51
C HIS A 41 -10.59 -3.48 -5.76
N TYR A 42 -9.42 -2.94 -6.14
CA TYR A 42 -9.29 -2.24 -7.43
C TYR A 42 -9.66 -3.14 -8.61
N GLY A 43 -9.24 -4.40 -8.58
CA GLY A 43 -9.59 -5.38 -9.61
C GLY A 43 -11.09 -5.69 -9.65
N ALA A 44 -11.74 -5.74 -8.49
CA ALA A 44 -13.18 -5.90 -8.40
C ALA A 44 -13.91 -4.70 -9.01
N ALA A 45 -13.45 -3.49 -8.70
CA ALA A 45 -14.03 -2.27 -9.24
C ALA A 45 -13.93 -2.18 -10.76
N ILE A 46 -12.76 -2.51 -11.30
CA ILE A 46 -12.53 -2.57 -12.74
C ILE A 46 -13.49 -3.56 -13.43
N ARG A 47 -13.77 -4.72 -12.81
CA ARG A 47 -14.66 -5.74 -13.40
C ARG A 47 -16.13 -5.36 -13.41
N HIS A 48 -16.58 -4.50 -12.49
CA HIS A 48 -18.00 -4.16 -12.29
C HIS A 48 -18.38 -2.76 -12.77
N CYS A 49 -17.40 -1.94 -13.19
CA CYS A 49 -17.66 -0.60 -13.70
C CYS A 49 -17.91 -0.64 -15.21
N ASP A 50 -19.08 -0.14 -15.65
CA ASP A 50 -19.44 -0.09 -17.07
C ASP A 50 -18.90 1.16 -17.80
N ASP A 51 -18.42 2.18 -17.08
CA ASP A 51 -17.85 3.39 -17.70
C ASP A 51 -16.37 3.16 -18.05
N GLU A 52 -16.10 2.93 -19.34
CA GLU A 52 -14.75 2.72 -19.89
C GLU A 52 -13.74 3.80 -19.45
N ARG A 53 -14.18 5.06 -19.32
CA ARG A 53 -13.27 6.16 -18.93
C ARG A 53 -12.87 6.07 -17.47
N VAL A 54 -13.75 5.54 -16.63
CA VAL A 54 -13.49 5.28 -15.22
C VAL A 54 -12.60 4.06 -15.07
N VAL A 55 -12.91 2.98 -15.80
CA VAL A 55 -12.08 1.77 -15.87
C VAL A 55 -10.64 2.10 -16.24
N ASP A 56 -10.43 2.88 -17.31
CA ASP A 56 -9.12 3.36 -17.75
C ASP A 56 -8.31 4.05 -16.64
N VAL A 57 -8.98 4.85 -15.80
CA VAL A 57 -8.33 5.51 -14.67
C VAL A 57 -7.97 4.49 -13.60
N LEU A 58 -8.91 3.64 -13.19
CA LEU A 58 -8.69 2.61 -12.17
C LEU A 58 -7.56 1.65 -12.54
N GLU A 59 -7.46 1.23 -13.79
CA GLU A 59 -6.37 0.38 -14.28
C GLU A 59 -5.00 1.06 -14.15
N ARG A 60 -4.91 2.36 -14.46
CA ARG A 60 -3.67 3.13 -14.27
C ARG A 60 -3.29 3.25 -12.80
N LEU A 61 -4.26 3.49 -11.92
CA LEU A 61 -4.03 3.56 -10.47
C LEU A 61 -3.54 2.20 -9.94
N GLN A 62 -4.22 1.12 -10.31
CA GLN A 62 -3.87 -0.25 -9.91
C GLN A 62 -2.47 -0.65 -10.42
N LYS A 63 -2.09 -0.24 -11.64
CA LYS A 63 -0.75 -0.50 -12.16
C LYS A 63 0.36 0.09 -11.28
N THR A 64 0.18 1.33 -10.81
CA THR A 64 1.11 1.96 -9.88
C THR A 64 1.10 1.24 -8.52
N ALA A 65 -0.08 0.90 -8.01
CA ALA A 65 -0.25 0.15 -6.76
C ALA A 65 0.49 -1.21 -6.78
N ARG A 66 0.38 -1.98 -7.87
CA ARG A 66 1.13 -3.24 -8.05
C ARG A 66 2.65 -3.03 -8.09
N THR A 67 3.09 -1.94 -8.72
CA THR A 67 4.52 -1.59 -8.75
C THR A 67 5.04 -1.29 -7.34
N ASP A 68 4.24 -0.61 -6.53
CA ASP A 68 4.56 -0.28 -5.14
C ASP A 68 4.63 -1.52 -4.24
N VAL A 69 3.73 -2.51 -4.42
CA VAL A 69 3.86 -3.83 -3.78
C VAL A 69 5.20 -4.48 -4.11
N GLY A 70 5.65 -4.37 -5.37
CA GLY A 70 6.97 -4.84 -5.80
C GLY A 70 8.11 -4.19 -5.02
N LYS A 71 8.10 -2.86 -4.86
CA LYS A 71 9.12 -2.11 -4.10
C LYS A 71 9.18 -2.53 -2.63
N LEU A 72 8.02 -2.70 -2.00
CA LEU A 72 7.93 -3.16 -0.61
C LEU A 72 8.46 -4.59 -0.47
N SER A 73 8.07 -5.48 -1.39
CA SER A 73 8.52 -6.88 -1.41
C SER A 73 10.04 -6.98 -1.61
N GLU A 74 10.61 -6.21 -2.55
CA GLU A 74 12.06 -6.12 -2.75
C GLU A 74 12.80 -5.63 -1.50
N THR A 75 12.18 -4.75 -0.72
CA THR A 75 12.74 -4.29 0.56
C THR A 75 12.79 -5.43 1.57
N VAL A 76 11.71 -6.22 1.69
CA VAL A 76 11.68 -7.43 2.54
C VAL A 76 12.75 -8.44 2.11
N PHE A 77 12.88 -8.72 0.81
CA PHE A 77 13.93 -9.62 0.30
C PHE A 77 15.33 -9.09 0.57
N SER A 78 15.56 -7.79 0.41
CA SER A 78 16.86 -7.14 0.71
C SER A 78 17.24 -7.22 2.19
N CYS A 79 16.24 -7.29 3.07
CA CYS A 79 16.42 -7.54 4.50
C CYS A 79 16.65 -9.02 4.84
N GLY A 80 16.57 -9.93 3.86
CA GLY A 80 16.72 -11.38 4.06
C GLY A 80 15.43 -12.09 4.49
N GLY A 81 14.28 -11.42 4.41
CA GLY A 81 12.97 -11.99 4.73
C GLY A 81 12.27 -12.62 3.53
N THR A 82 11.09 -13.18 3.78
CA THR A 82 10.14 -13.60 2.74
C THR A 82 8.96 -12.64 2.75
N ALA A 83 8.68 -12.01 1.61
CA ALA A 83 7.54 -11.13 1.45
C ALA A 83 6.24 -11.94 1.38
N TYR A 84 5.19 -11.46 2.04
CA TYR A 84 3.84 -11.94 1.81
C TYR A 84 3.47 -11.78 0.33
N ASN A 85 2.83 -12.80 -0.24
CA ASN A 85 2.62 -12.92 -1.69
C ASN A 85 1.14 -13.06 -2.10
N GLY A 86 0.21 -13.12 -1.14
CA GLY A 86 -1.22 -13.22 -1.40
C GLY A 86 -1.69 -14.50 -2.08
N THR A 87 -0.89 -15.58 -2.08
CA THR A 87 -1.28 -16.86 -2.72
C THR A 87 -2.45 -17.57 -2.04
N ASP A 88 -2.78 -17.14 -0.83
CA ASP A 88 -3.94 -17.52 -0.04
C ASP A 88 -5.22 -16.75 -0.40
N LEU A 89 -5.14 -15.69 -1.20
CA LEU A 89 -6.27 -14.84 -1.58
C LEU A 89 -6.88 -15.28 -2.91
N SER A 90 -8.21 -15.40 -2.97
CA SER A 90 -8.93 -15.58 -4.23
C SER A 90 -9.48 -14.24 -4.71
N PRO A 91 -9.34 -13.87 -6.00
CA PRO A 91 -9.99 -12.67 -6.55
C PRO A 91 -11.53 -12.65 -6.39
N GLU A 92 -12.13 -13.82 -6.24
CA GLU A 92 -13.58 -14.00 -6.04
C GLU A 92 -14.03 -13.57 -4.64
N ASP A 93 -13.13 -13.56 -3.66
CA ASP A 93 -13.41 -13.13 -2.27
C ASP A 93 -13.64 -11.61 -2.17
N PHE A 94 -13.27 -10.87 -3.21
CA PHE A 94 -13.34 -9.41 -3.26
C PHE A 94 -14.48 -8.97 -4.18
N SER A 95 -15.69 -9.49 -3.97
CA SER A 95 -16.88 -9.14 -4.74
C SER A 95 -17.52 -7.86 -4.22
N VAL A 96 -18.13 -7.09 -5.13
CA VAL A 96 -18.87 -5.86 -4.77
C VAL A 96 -20.24 -6.23 -4.23
N ASN A 97 -20.53 -5.85 -2.98
CA ASN A 97 -21.85 -5.95 -2.39
C ASN A 97 -22.54 -4.59 -2.48
N GLY A 98 -23.01 -4.18 -3.66
CA GLY A 98 -23.63 -2.87 -3.83
C GLY A 98 -23.57 -2.30 -5.24
N GLY A 99 -23.90 -1.02 -5.36
CA GLY A 99 -23.74 -0.25 -6.58
C GLY A 99 -22.32 0.31 -6.74
N LEU A 100 -22.08 0.96 -7.88
CA LEU A 100 -20.78 1.57 -8.19
C LEU A 100 -20.37 2.65 -7.16
N ALA A 101 -21.32 3.35 -6.56
CA ALA A 101 -21.05 4.35 -5.52
C ALA A 101 -20.48 3.70 -4.24
N ASP A 102 -21.09 2.61 -3.77
CA ASP A 102 -20.66 1.86 -2.58
C ASP A 102 -19.22 1.34 -2.76
N LEU A 103 -18.89 0.92 -3.97
CA LEU A 103 -17.54 0.47 -4.35
C LEU A 103 -16.49 1.59 -4.33
N PHE A 104 -16.87 2.80 -4.76
CA PHE A 104 -15.96 3.95 -4.71
C PHE A 104 -15.72 4.42 -3.28
N GLU A 105 -16.75 4.38 -2.45
CA GLU A 105 -16.65 4.65 -1.01
C GLU A 105 -15.73 3.61 -0.35
N GLU A 106 -15.96 2.32 -0.59
CA GLU A 106 -15.10 1.25 -0.07
C GLU A 106 -13.63 1.39 -0.51
N LEU A 107 -13.38 1.68 -1.79
CA LEU A 107 -12.02 1.92 -2.27
C LEU A 107 -11.36 3.14 -1.62
N HIS A 108 -12.14 4.19 -1.38
CA HIS A 108 -11.65 5.42 -0.76
C HIS A 108 -11.28 5.17 0.71
N ASP A 109 -12.14 4.47 1.45
CA ASP A 109 -11.89 4.10 2.85
C ASP A 109 -10.65 3.20 2.97
N LEU A 110 -10.56 2.14 2.16
CA LEU A 110 -9.42 1.22 2.19
C LEU A 110 -8.10 1.89 1.82
N GLU A 111 -8.10 2.80 0.83
CA GLU A 111 -6.91 3.57 0.47
C GLU A 111 -6.56 4.60 1.56
N THR A 112 -7.55 5.16 2.25
CA THR A 112 -7.33 6.07 3.38
C THR A 112 -6.66 5.34 4.54
N ASP A 113 -7.17 4.16 4.90
CA ASP A 113 -6.60 3.30 5.93
C ASP A 113 -5.18 2.85 5.58
N PHE A 114 -4.93 2.52 4.31
CA PHE A 114 -3.58 2.20 3.84
C PHE A 114 -2.64 3.41 3.93
N ASN A 115 -3.08 4.60 3.52
CA ASN A 115 -2.27 5.81 3.62
C ASN A 115 -1.92 6.16 5.07
N ALA A 116 -2.88 6.00 5.99
CA ALA A 116 -2.68 6.19 7.41
C ALA A 116 -1.69 5.17 7.98
N SER A 117 -1.82 3.89 7.61
CA SER A 117 -0.89 2.83 8.02
C SER A 117 0.55 3.11 7.56
N LEU A 118 0.72 3.68 6.35
CA LEU A 118 2.02 4.14 5.88
C LEU A 118 2.55 5.37 6.65
N ALA A 119 1.67 6.27 7.08
CA ALA A 119 2.05 7.42 7.90
C ALA A 119 2.58 6.95 9.26
N ASP A 120 1.83 6.08 9.94
CA ASP A 120 2.21 5.51 11.23
C ASP A 120 3.53 4.73 11.14
N GLU A 121 3.75 4.02 10.04
CA GLU A 121 5.01 3.30 9.82
C GLU A 121 6.19 4.24 9.54
N LEU A 122 5.95 5.39 8.91
CA LEU A 122 6.98 6.41 8.65
C LEU A 122 7.42 7.17 9.90
N ASP A 123 6.63 7.15 10.97
CA ASP A 123 7.03 7.67 12.28
C ASP A 123 8.08 6.78 12.97
N LEU A 124 8.35 5.59 12.43
CA LEU A 124 9.36 4.67 12.94
C LEU A 124 10.73 4.86 12.28
N GLU A 125 11.77 4.52 13.03
CA GLU A 125 13.17 4.68 12.59
C GLU A 125 13.62 3.54 11.67
N HIS A 126 13.10 3.52 10.46
CA HIS A 126 13.55 2.65 9.38
C HIS A 126 14.92 3.08 8.82
N GLN A 127 15.60 2.14 8.15
CA GLN A 127 16.77 2.47 7.36
C GLN A 127 16.41 3.49 6.26
N MET A 128 17.31 4.43 5.95
CA MET A 128 17.06 5.51 4.98
C MET A 128 16.47 5.03 3.65
N ARG A 129 16.97 3.90 3.11
CA ARG A 129 16.43 3.33 1.86
C ARG A 129 14.98 2.88 2.02
N THR A 130 14.65 2.20 3.12
CA THR A 130 13.29 1.76 3.42
C THR A 130 12.36 2.95 3.63
N ARG A 131 12.80 3.99 4.34
CA ARG A 131 12.05 5.25 4.48
C ARG A 131 11.71 5.86 3.13
N GLY A 132 12.69 5.98 2.23
CA GLY A 132 12.45 6.50 0.89
C GLY A 132 11.46 5.66 0.06
N VAL A 133 11.44 4.34 0.24
CA VAL A 133 10.41 3.48 -0.38
C VAL A 133 9.04 3.77 0.22
N LEU A 134 8.92 3.81 1.55
CA LEU A 134 7.65 4.09 2.24
C LEU A 134 7.08 5.48 1.89
N GLU A 135 7.93 6.51 1.82
CA GLU A 135 7.56 7.87 1.40
C GLU A 135 7.02 7.86 -0.04
N ALA A 136 7.69 7.17 -0.96
CA ALA A 136 7.25 7.06 -2.34
C ALA A 136 5.90 6.34 -2.45
N VAL A 137 5.71 5.24 -1.72
CA VAL A 137 4.44 4.49 -1.70
C VAL A 137 3.32 5.34 -1.08
N LYS A 138 3.60 6.08 -0.01
CA LYS A 138 2.63 6.99 0.63
C LYS A 138 2.22 8.13 -0.30
N SER A 139 3.18 8.72 -1.02
CA SER A 139 2.90 9.75 -2.03
C SER A 139 1.98 9.20 -3.13
N ASN A 140 2.29 8.01 -3.67
CA ASN A 140 1.47 7.37 -4.68
C ASN A 140 0.06 7.02 -4.16
N SER A 141 -0.04 6.58 -2.90
CA SER A 141 -1.33 6.34 -2.24
C SER A 141 -2.14 7.63 -2.11
N GLN A 142 -1.51 8.75 -1.77
CA GLN A 142 -2.18 10.05 -1.73
C GLN A 142 -2.67 10.49 -3.11
N ASP A 143 -1.88 10.25 -4.17
CA ASP A 143 -2.29 10.52 -5.55
C ASP A 143 -3.49 9.67 -5.96
N ARG A 144 -3.55 8.41 -5.52
CA ARG A 144 -4.72 7.53 -5.72
C ARG A 144 -5.95 8.06 -4.98
N LEU A 145 -5.84 8.50 -3.73
CA LEU A 145 -6.93 9.14 -3.00
C LEU A 145 -7.47 10.37 -3.73
N ASN A 146 -6.57 11.25 -4.20
CA ASN A 146 -6.94 12.44 -4.94
C ASN A 146 -7.72 12.09 -6.23
N ALA A 147 -7.29 11.02 -6.92
CA ALA A 147 -7.97 10.53 -8.12
C ALA A 147 -9.33 9.90 -7.80
N LEU A 148 -9.44 9.08 -6.75
CA LEU A 148 -10.70 8.47 -6.31
C LEU A 148 -11.73 9.54 -5.93
N SER A 149 -11.34 10.54 -5.14
CA SER A 149 -12.24 11.65 -4.79
C SER A 149 -12.68 12.46 -6.02
N ALA A 150 -11.82 12.60 -7.04
CA ALA A 150 -12.19 13.26 -8.28
C ALA A 150 -13.18 12.42 -9.12
N LEU A 151 -13.01 11.11 -9.16
CA LEU A 151 -13.93 10.17 -9.82
C LEU A 151 -15.29 10.16 -9.12
N GLN A 152 -15.33 10.07 -7.80
CA GLN A 152 -16.57 10.07 -7.02
C GLN A 152 -17.41 11.31 -7.30
N ARG A 153 -16.83 12.51 -7.22
CA ARG A 153 -17.53 13.77 -7.54
C ARG A 153 -18.09 13.80 -8.97
N ARG A 154 -17.40 13.17 -9.91
CA ARG A 154 -17.84 13.08 -11.32
C ARG A 154 -19.05 12.14 -11.45
N VAL A 155 -19.02 10.99 -10.78
CA VAL A 155 -20.11 10.01 -10.79
C VAL A 155 -21.36 10.59 -10.13
N GLU A 156 -21.21 11.22 -8.96
CA GLU A 156 -22.32 11.91 -8.26
C GLU A 156 -22.91 13.05 -9.10
N GLY A 157 -22.07 13.86 -9.73
CA GLY A 157 -22.51 14.96 -10.60
C GLY A 157 -23.19 14.50 -11.89
N ALA A 158 -22.85 13.32 -12.41
CA ALA A 158 -23.51 12.72 -13.57
C ALA A 158 -24.86 12.06 -13.20
N ALA A 159 -25.00 11.51 -11.99
CA ALA A 159 -26.25 10.94 -11.51
C ALA A 159 -27.33 12.00 -11.16
N ALA A 160 -26.90 13.24 -10.91
CA ALA A 160 -27.77 14.37 -10.58
C ALA A 160 -28.26 15.17 -11.81
N ALA A 161 -27.82 14.83 -13.02
CA ALA A 161 -28.11 15.52 -14.29
C ALA A 161 -29.06 14.70 -15.18
#